data_AF-A0A935BDA4-F1
#
_entry.id   AF-A0A935BDA4-F1
#
_cell.length_a   1.000
_cell.length_b   1.000
_cell.length_c   1.000
_cell.angle_alpha   90.00
_cell.angle_beta   90.00
_cell.angle_gamma   90.00
#
_symmetry.space_group_name_H-M   'P 1'
#
loop_
_entity.id
_entity.type
_entity.pdbx_description
1 polymer ?
#
loop_
_entity_poly.entity_id
_entity_poly.type
_entity_poly.pdbx_seq_one_letter_code
_entity_poly.pdbx_strand_id
1 'polypeptide(L)'
;MAQIRTHECSRPNECRYIAAPLYAELLVQVRQVLGERLNPACLSRLAERSDRLLPLTIEAELDRSVDWGRVGAIEHEAHDEHGAMARTIEAIKQALDSDDNHGDPDPRDIVDKLAEFALGSPATCALRALARLCPELQIDDPALVGAAIVVALGFRSLYNQPESRALLEEVSPLNYWRQVNAHSAQHDLAAVLDEYLHLVLESERAEQVDAAERARLIAMKVVEVERRCRERASRVSDFAQTRPLPDCQL
;
A
#
# COMPACT_ATOMS: atom_id res chain seq x y z
N MET A 1 -4.03 16.05 -37.60
CA MET A 1 -4.65 16.74 -36.45
C MET A 1 -5.80 15.89 -35.93
N ALA A 2 -5.50 14.91 -35.07
CA ALA A 2 -6.50 14.03 -34.49
C ALA A 2 -7.11 14.70 -33.24
N GLN A 3 -8.42 14.95 -33.28
CA GLN A 3 -9.20 15.43 -32.15
C GLN A 3 -9.31 14.34 -31.09
N ILE A 4 -8.80 14.61 -29.90
CA ILE A 4 -9.03 13.80 -28.70
C ILE A 4 -10.50 14.03 -28.31
N ARG A 5 -11.34 13.00 -28.44
CA ARG A 5 -12.72 13.01 -27.94
C ARG A 5 -12.66 12.98 -26.42
N THR A 6 -13.06 14.08 -25.78
CA THR A 6 -13.42 14.11 -24.37
C THR A 6 -14.72 13.33 -24.20
N HIS A 7 -14.65 12.16 -23.56
CA HIS A 7 -15.85 11.47 -23.08
C HIS A 7 -16.51 12.32 -21.99
N GLU A 8 -17.76 12.72 -22.21
CA GLU A 8 -18.59 13.42 -21.23
C GLU A 8 -18.84 12.51 -20.01
N CYS A 9 -18.23 12.87 -18.89
CA CYS A 9 -18.44 12.22 -17.60
C CYS A 9 -19.83 12.61 -17.04
N SER A 10 -20.69 11.62 -16.84
CA SER A 10 -22.10 11.81 -16.44
C SER A 10 -22.31 12.08 -14.94
N ARG A 11 -21.27 12.53 -14.20
CA ARG A 11 -21.37 12.88 -12.77
C ARG A 11 -20.65 14.22 -12.50
N PRO A 12 -21.38 15.31 -12.22
CA PRO A 12 -20.80 16.67 -12.16
C PRO A 12 -19.77 16.90 -11.03
N ASN A 13 -19.69 16.00 -10.04
CA ASN A 13 -18.73 16.09 -8.94
C ASN A 13 -17.43 15.27 -9.16
N GLU A 14 -17.37 14.38 -10.15
CA GLU A 14 -16.19 13.53 -10.39
C GLU A 14 -15.15 14.19 -11.32
N CYS A 15 -15.53 15.24 -12.06
CA CYS A 15 -14.63 15.97 -12.97
C CYS A 15 -13.91 17.18 -12.37
N ARG A 16 -14.04 17.43 -11.07
CA ARG A 16 -13.53 18.66 -10.45
C ARG A 16 -12.01 18.66 -10.24
N TYR A 17 -11.40 17.48 -10.18
CA TYR A 17 -9.98 17.29 -9.89
C TYR A 17 -9.31 16.65 -11.12
N ILE A 18 -8.39 17.39 -11.75
CA ILE A 18 -7.59 16.94 -12.90
C ILE A 18 -6.28 16.36 -12.34
N ALA A 19 -5.74 15.32 -13.01
CA ALA A 19 -4.43 14.77 -12.70
C ALA A 19 -3.38 15.88 -12.56
N ALA A 20 -2.77 15.99 -11.37
CA ALA A 20 -1.77 17.00 -11.09
C ALA A 20 -0.36 16.41 -11.26
N PRO A 21 0.58 17.11 -11.92
CA PRO A 21 1.92 16.59 -12.20
C PRO A 21 2.85 16.56 -10.97
N LEU A 22 2.50 17.30 -9.92
CA LEU A 22 3.33 17.43 -8.72
C LEU A 22 2.63 16.84 -7.50
N TYR A 23 3.37 16.08 -6.70
CA TYR A 23 2.87 15.49 -5.45
C TYR A 23 2.21 16.51 -4.52
N ALA A 24 2.78 17.73 -4.41
CA ALA A 24 2.22 18.78 -3.56
C ALA A 24 0.81 19.23 -4.02
N GLU A 25 0.56 19.24 -5.33
CA GLU A 25 -0.75 19.61 -5.89
C GLU A 25 -1.76 18.48 -5.68
N LEU A 26 -1.34 17.22 -5.88
CA LEU A 26 -2.17 16.05 -5.57
C LEU A 26 -2.56 16.01 -4.09
N LEU A 27 -1.62 16.31 -3.19
CA LEU A 27 -1.86 16.32 -1.75
C LEU A 27 -2.91 17.38 -1.38
N VAL A 28 -2.85 18.57 -1.97
CA VAL A 28 -3.87 19.63 -1.76
C VAL A 28 -5.24 19.17 -2.25
N GLN A 29 -5.31 18.55 -3.44
CA GLN A 29 -6.58 18.05 -3.98
C GLN A 29 -7.18 16.95 -3.09
N VAL A 30 -6.37 15.98 -2.66
CA VAL A 30 -6.84 14.89 -1.78
C VAL A 30 -7.31 15.43 -0.45
N ARG A 31 -6.59 16.37 0.17
CA ARG A 31 -7.02 17.03 1.41
C ARG A 31 -8.38 17.71 1.24
N GLN A 32 -8.60 18.40 0.13
CA GLN A 32 -9.86 19.04 -0.16
C GLN A 32 -10.99 18.01 -0.29
N VAL A 33 -10.79 16.95 -1.06
CA VAL A 33 -11.79 15.87 -1.23
C VAL A 33 -12.11 15.19 0.10
N LEU A 34 -11.10 14.86 0.90
CA LEU A 34 -11.29 14.23 2.20
C LEU A 34 -12.04 15.14 3.16
N GLY A 35 -11.71 16.43 3.20
CA GLY A 35 -12.42 17.42 4.02
C GLY A 35 -13.88 17.63 3.59
N GLU A 36 -14.19 17.51 2.30
CA GLU A 36 -15.57 17.56 1.79
C GLU A 36 -16.38 16.29 2.12
N ARG A 37 -15.72 15.13 2.18
CA ARG A 37 -16.36 13.82 2.38
C ARG A 37 -16.48 13.41 3.84
N LEU A 38 -15.56 13.84 4.70
CA LEU A 38 -15.52 13.49 6.11
C LEU A 38 -16.15 14.60 6.94
N ASN A 39 -17.23 14.28 7.65
CA ASN A 39 -17.87 15.25 8.54
C ASN A 39 -16.97 15.54 9.77
N PRO A 40 -17.07 16.74 10.38
CA PRO A 40 -16.21 17.10 11.52
C PRO A 40 -16.34 16.16 12.72
N ALA A 41 -17.53 15.59 12.96
CA ALA A 41 -17.75 14.65 14.06
C ALA A 41 -17.00 13.32 13.86
N CYS A 42 -16.89 12.84 12.62
CA CYS A 42 -16.09 11.67 12.26
C CYS A 42 -14.60 11.95 12.47
N LEU A 43 -14.12 13.12 12.04
CA LEU A 43 -12.72 13.52 12.26
C LEU A 43 -12.36 13.60 13.75
N SER A 44 -13.26 14.13 14.60
CA SER A 44 -13.03 14.15 16.05
C SER A 44 -12.93 12.73 16.65
N ARG A 45 -13.80 11.80 16.24
CA ARG A 45 -13.72 10.41 16.72
C ARG A 45 -12.48 9.67 16.20
N LEU A 46 -12.04 9.98 14.98
CA LEU A 46 -10.79 9.44 14.43
C LEU A 46 -9.57 9.98 15.18
N ALA A 47 -9.61 11.22 15.63
CA ALA A 47 -8.55 11.85 16.42
C ALA A 47 -8.42 11.25 17.84
N GLU A 48 -9.48 10.62 18.37
CA GLU A 48 -9.43 9.89 19.65
C GLU A 48 -8.77 8.49 19.52
N ARG A 49 -8.32 8.11 18.32
CA ARG A 49 -7.83 6.75 18.01
C ARG A 49 -6.37 6.79 17.56
N SER A 50 -5.73 5.62 17.62
CA SER A 50 -4.34 5.46 17.17
C SER A 50 -4.18 5.79 15.68
N ASP A 51 -3.26 6.70 15.38
CA ASP A 51 -2.90 7.08 14.01
C ASP A 51 -2.52 5.89 13.12
N ARG A 52 -1.90 4.87 13.72
CA ARG A 52 -1.42 3.67 13.02
C ARG A 52 -2.56 2.82 12.46
N LEU A 53 -3.75 2.94 13.06
CA LEU A 53 -4.94 2.17 12.74
C LEU A 53 -6.01 3.03 12.08
N LEU A 54 -5.67 4.25 11.64
CA LEU A 54 -6.60 5.15 10.94
C LEU A 54 -7.30 4.48 9.75
N PRO A 55 -6.64 3.71 8.87
CA PRO A 55 -7.31 3.02 7.78
C PRO A 55 -8.38 2.01 8.22
N LEU A 56 -8.18 1.32 9.35
CA LEU A 56 -9.18 0.38 9.89
C LEU A 56 -10.30 1.12 10.62
N THR A 57 -9.95 2.21 11.30
CA THR A 57 -10.90 2.99 12.11
C THR A 57 -11.85 3.77 11.21
N ILE A 58 -11.36 4.34 10.10
CA ILE A 58 -12.22 5.07 9.14
C ILE A 58 -13.24 4.14 8.46
N GLU A 59 -12.89 2.89 8.18
CA GLU A 59 -13.82 1.91 7.61
C GLU A 59 -14.97 1.60 8.58
N ALA A 60 -14.66 1.45 9.86
CA ALA A 60 -15.66 1.25 10.91
C ALA A 60 -16.57 2.48 11.09
N GLU A 61 -16.00 3.68 11.07
CA GLU A 61 -16.75 4.94 11.20
C GLU A 61 -17.66 5.23 10.00
N LEU A 62 -17.30 4.74 8.81
CA LEU A 62 -18.08 4.92 7.59
C LEU A 62 -19.09 3.79 7.33
N ASP A 63 -19.13 2.75 8.18
CA ASP A 63 -19.94 1.54 7.97
C ASP A 63 -19.67 0.88 6.60
N ARG A 64 -18.39 0.90 6.18
CA ARG A 64 -17.91 0.33 4.91
C ARG A 64 -16.84 -0.73 5.15
N SER A 65 -16.98 -1.49 6.22
CA SER A 65 -16.01 -2.53 6.58
C SER A 65 -15.96 -3.62 5.51
N VAL A 66 -14.75 -4.01 5.13
CA VAL A 66 -14.54 -5.21 4.32
C VAL A 66 -14.95 -6.43 5.14
N ASP A 67 -15.62 -7.40 4.50
CA ASP A 67 -15.86 -8.70 5.11
C ASP A 67 -14.57 -9.51 5.16
N TRP A 68 -13.76 -9.24 6.18
CA TRP A 68 -12.47 -9.89 6.43
C TRP A 68 -12.59 -11.42 6.56
N GLY A 69 -13.77 -11.96 6.89
CA GLY A 69 -14.01 -13.40 6.93
C GLY A 69 -14.08 -14.05 5.55
N ARG A 70 -14.35 -13.25 4.51
CA ARG A 70 -14.39 -13.69 3.10
C ARG A 70 -13.12 -13.37 2.32
N VAL A 71 -12.24 -12.53 2.87
CA VAL A 71 -10.91 -12.33 2.32
C VAL A 71 -10.15 -13.63 2.52
N GLY A 72 -9.97 -14.40 1.43
CA GLY A 72 -9.26 -15.66 1.49
C GLY A 72 -7.88 -15.46 2.10
N ALA A 73 -7.49 -16.35 3.01
CA ALA A 73 -6.11 -16.41 3.46
C ALA A 73 -5.24 -16.75 2.25
N ILE A 74 -4.61 -15.75 1.64
CA ILE A 74 -3.66 -16.01 0.59
C ILE A 74 -2.41 -16.51 1.31
N GLU A 75 -2.16 -17.82 1.18
CA GLU A 75 -0.98 -18.47 1.71
C GLU A 75 0.25 -17.78 1.11
N HIS A 76 0.84 -16.89 1.92
CA HIS A 76 2.13 -16.31 1.64
C HIS A 76 3.13 -17.14 2.44
N GLU A 77 3.75 -18.14 1.79
CA GLU A 77 4.82 -18.99 2.35
C GLU A 77 6.10 -18.20 2.71
N ALA A 78 6.04 -16.90 2.99
CA ALA A 78 7.25 -16.14 3.29
C ALA A 78 7.77 -16.36 4.70
N HIS A 79 7.10 -17.10 5.58
CA HIS A 79 7.69 -17.49 6.85
C HIS A 79 7.15 -18.84 7.36
N ASP A 80 7.98 -19.87 7.24
CA ASP A 80 8.01 -21.04 8.14
C ASP A 80 8.36 -20.66 9.60
N GLU A 81 8.34 -19.38 9.96
CA GLU A 81 8.45 -18.95 11.35
C GLU A 81 7.11 -19.14 12.06
N HIS A 82 6.96 -20.33 12.66
CA HIS A 82 5.96 -20.60 13.67
C HIS A 82 5.88 -19.42 14.65
N GLY A 83 4.79 -18.64 14.57
CA GLY A 83 4.52 -17.50 15.46
C GLY A 83 4.63 -16.10 14.85
N ALA A 84 5.06 -15.90 13.60
CA ALA A 84 5.11 -14.56 12.99
C ALA A 84 3.72 -13.89 12.89
N MET A 85 2.69 -14.66 12.53
CA MET A 85 1.30 -14.21 12.54
C MET A 85 0.83 -13.90 13.97
N ALA A 86 1.14 -14.76 14.94
CA ALA A 86 0.79 -14.53 16.34
C ALA A 86 1.42 -13.25 16.91
N ARG A 87 2.69 -12.98 16.59
CA ARG A 87 3.38 -11.72 16.95
C ARG A 87 2.74 -10.51 16.26
N THR A 88 2.31 -10.66 15.01
CA THR A 88 1.63 -9.59 14.27
C THR A 88 0.26 -9.28 14.90
N ILE A 89 -0.53 -10.31 15.20
CA ILE A 89 -1.82 -10.17 15.90
C ILE A 89 -1.61 -9.53 17.27
N GLU A 90 -0.60 -9.98 18.01
CA GLU A 90 -0.27 -9.42 19.32
C GLU A 90 0.17 -7.95 19.21
N ALA A 91 0.98 -7.58 18.21
CA ALA A 91 1.36 -6.20 17.96
C ALA A 91 0.15 -5.32 17.57
N ILE A 92 -0.80 -5.86 16.79
CA ILE A 92 -2.05 -5.14 16.45
C ILE A 92 -2.91 -4.97 17.70
N LYS A 93 -3.07 -6.01 18.52
CA LYS A 93 -3.79 -5.92 19.80
C LYS A 93 -3.14 -4.89 20.72
N GLN A 94 -1.83 -4.94 20.87
CA GLN A 94 -1.08 -3.95 21.65
C GLN A 94 -1.26 -2.55 21.07
N ALA A 95 -1.28 -2.36 19.75
CA ALA A 95 -1.53 -1.05 19.12
C ALA A 95 -2.99 -0.55 19.27
N LEU A 96 -3.95 -1.47 19.41
CA LEU A 96 -5.36 -1.16 19.72
C LEU A 96 -5.55 -0.81 21.20
N ASP A 97 -4.83 -1.51 22.07
CA ASP A 97 -4.92 -1.38 23.54
C ASP A 97 -4.02 -0.26 24.08
N SER A 98 -2.96 0.10 23.35
CA SER A 98 -2.11 1.22 23.71
C SER A 98 -2.86 2.51 23.46
N ASP A 99 -3.13 3.21 24.56
CA ASP A 99 -3.58 4.59 24.63
C ASP A 99 -2.42 5.53 24.24
N ASP A 100 -1.73 5.21 23.14
CA ASP A 100 -0.64 5.98 22.52
C ASP A 100 -1.25 7.24 21.88
N ASN A 101 -1.94 8.03 22.71
CA ASN A 101 -2.47 9.35 22.44
C ASN A 101 -1.25 10.26 22.22
N HIS A 102 -0.74 10.28 20.98
CA HIS A 102 0.33 11.18 20.57
C HIS A 102 -0.23 12.59 20.40
N GLY A 103 -0.65 13.19 21.51
CA GLY A 103 -1.27 14.51 21.57
C GLY A 103 -2.66 14.55 20.95
N ASP A 104 -3.42 15.60 21.28
CA ASP A 104 -4.70 15.95 20.67
C ASP A 104 -4.50 16.15 19.15
N PRO A 105 -4.86 15.19 18.27
CA PRO A 105 -4.56 15.33 16.86
C PRO A 105 -5.44 16.45 16.30
N ASP A 106 -4.82 17.52 15.77
CA ASP A 106 -5.57 18.50 14.98
C ASP A 106 -6.31 17.72 13.88
N PRO A 107 -7.62 17.91 13.68
CA PRO A 107 -8.37 17.28 12.59
C PRO A 107 -7.67 17.40 11.22
N ARG A 108 -6.87 18.45 11.02
CA ARG A 108 -6.03 18.62 9.82
C ARG A 108 -4.91 17.58 9.71
N ASP A 109 -4.30 17.18 10.82
CA ASP A 109 -3.27 16.14 10.86
C ASP A 109 -3.85 14.76 10.50
N ILE A 110 -5.10 14.48 10.91
CA ILE A 110 -5.81 13.26 10.49
C ILE A 110 -6.06 13.24 8.98
N VAL A 111 -6.53 14.36 8.41
CA VAL A 111 -6.73 14.48 6.95
C VAL A 111 -5.41 14.32 6.21
N ASP A 112 -4.31 14.84 6.75
CA ASP A 112 -2.98 14.73 6.16
C ASP A 112 -2.49 13.27 6.15
N LYS A 113 -2.64 12.56 7.27
CA LYS A 113 -2.30 11.13 7.37
C LYS A 113 -3.16 10.28 6.43
N LEU A 114 -4.46 10.53 6.35
CA LEU A 114 -5.35 9.85 5.41
C LEU A 114 -4.96 10.13 3.95
N ALA A 115 -4.52 11.35 3.64
CA ALA A 115 -4.02 11.69 2.32
C ALA A 115 -2.70 10.96 1.99
N GLU A 116 -1.77 10.84 2.95
CA GLU A 116 -0.55 10.04 2.83
C GLU A 116 -0.89 8.57 2.53
N PHE A 117 -1.84 7.98 3.26
CA PHE A 117 -2.30 6.61 2.98
C PHE A 117 -2.99 6.49 1.62
N ALA A 118 -3.81 7.46 1.24
CA ALA A 118 -4.53 7.44 -0.03
C ALA A 118 -3.56 7.47 -1.22
N LEU A 119 -2.51 8.30 -1.14
CA LEU A 119 -1.56 8.52 -2.23
C LEU A 119 -0.41 7.51 -2.25
N GLY A 120 0.12 7.15 -1.08
CA GLY A 120 1.41 6.48 -0.96
C GLY A 120 1.35 5.02 -0.50
N SER A 121 0.23 4.58 0.10
CA SER A 121 0.14 3.20 0.58
C SER A 121 0.24 2.19 -0.58
N PRO A 122 1.20 1.25 -0.54
CA PRO A 122 1.30 0.20 -1.56
C PRO A 122 0.01 -0.61 -1.70
N ALA A 123 -0.74 -0.82 -0.60
CA ALA A 123 -2.02 -1.50 -0.62
C ALA A 123 -3.08 -0.69 -1.40
N THR A 124 -3.21 0.61 -1.13
CA THR A 124 -4.19 1.47 -1.80
C THR A 124 -3.85 1.66 -3.28
N CYS A 125 -2.57 1.79 -3.61
CA CYS A 125 -2.11 1.88 -5.00
C CYS A 125 -2.37 0.56 -5.76
N ALA A 126 -2.02 -0.58 -5.16
CA ALA A 126 -2.28 -1.89 -5.75
C ALA A 126 -3.78 -2.16 -5.93
N LEU A 127 -4.61 -1.84 -4.93
CA LEU A 127 -6.06 -2.00 -5.03
C LEU A 127 -6.64 -1.18 -6.19
N ARG A 128 -6.23 0.08 -6.35
CA ARG A 128 -6.66 0.93 -7.46
C ARG A 128 -6.25 0.37 -8.82
N ALA A 129 -5.03 -0.13 -8.93
CA ALA A 129 -4.53 -0.76 -10.15
C ALA A 129 -5.28 -2.06 -10.48
N LEU A 130 -5.44 -2.96 -9.51
CA LEU A 130 -6.16 -4.22 -9.66
C LEU A 130 -7.64 -3.99 -10.02
N ALA A 131 -8.30 -3.00 -9.42
CA ALA A 131 -9.69 -2.64 -9.75
C ALA A 131 -9.85 -2.15 -11.21
N ARG A 132 -8.82 -1.52 -11.80
CA ARG A 132 -8.80 -1.18 -13.23
C ARG A 132 -8.65 -2.41 -14.13
N LEU A 133 -7.87 -3.40 -13.70
CA LEU A 133 -7.64 -4.65 -14.44
C LEU A 133 -8.79 -5.67 -14.28
N CYS A 134 -9.62 -5.50 -13.24
CA CYS A 134 -10.77 -6.34 -12.92
C CYS A 134 -12.04 -5.48 -12.74
N PRO A 135 -12.50 -4.76 -13.79
CA PRO A 135 -13.64 -3.85 -13.68
C PRO A 135 -14.97 -4.55 -13.36
N GLU A 136 -15.01 -5.89 -13.45
CA GLU A 136 -16.15 -6.72 -13.13
C GLU A 136 -16.40 -6.86 -11.61
N LEU A 137 -15.37 -6.59 -10.79
CA LEU A 137 -15.44 -6.67 -9.33
C LEU A 137 -15.67 -5.29 -8.72
N GLN A 138 -16.38 -5.25 -7.59
CA GLN A 138 -16.48 -4.03 -6.79
C GLN A 138 -15.15 -3.76 -6.09
N ILE A 139 -14.82 -2.49 -5.82
CA ILE A 139 -13.52 -2.13 -5.22
C ILE A 139 -13.30 -2.72 -3.82
N ASP A 140 -14.40 -3.03 -3.11
CA ASP A 140 -14.44 -3.69 -1.80
C ASP A 140 -14.63 -5.22 -1.91
N ASP A 141 -14.54 -5.79 -3.11
CA ASP A 141 -14.62 -7.23 -3.30
C ASP A 141 -13.47 -7.93 -2.54
N PRO A 142 -13.76 -8.97 -1.72
CA PRO A 142 -12.74 -9.65 -0.93
C PRO A 142 -11.57 -10.21 -1.74
N ALA A 143 -11.77 -10.59 -3.01
CA ALA A 143 -10.69 -11.08 -3.86
C ALA A 143 -9.71 -9.97 -4.24
N LEU A 144 -10.23 -8.76 -4.55
CA LEU A 144 -9.41 -7.59 -4.84
C LEU A 144 -8.66 -7.10 -3.61
N VAL A 145 -9.36 -7.01 -2.47
CA VAL A 145 -8.75 -6.60 -1.20
C VAL A 145 -7.64 -7.58 -0.79
N GLY A 146 -7.90 -8.89 -0.87
CA GLY A 146 -6.89 -9.91 -0.60
C GLY A 146 -5.66 -9.79 -1.49
N ALA A 147 -5.87 -9.66 -2.81
CA ALA A 147 -4.79 -9.49 -3.78
C ALA A 147 -3.95 -8.24 -3.49
N ALA A 148 -4.59 -7.10 -3.17
CA ALA A 148 -3.90 -5.86 -2.81
C ALA A 148 -3.06 -6.00 -1.54
N ILE A 149 -3.57 -6.71 -0.53
CA ILE A 149 -2.83 -7.01 0.71
C ILE A 149 -1.58 -7.83 0.42
N VAL A 150 -1.68 -8.84 -0.44
CA VAL A 150 -0.53 -9.67 -0.82
C VAL A 150 0.56 -8.85 -1.50
N VAL A 151 0.18 -7.98 -2.42
CA VAL A 151 1.12 -7.03 -3.04
C VAL A 151 1.75 -6.14 -1.97
N ALA A 152 0.94 -5.55 -1.08
CA ALA A 152 1.44 -4.69 -0.01
C ALA A 152 2.40 -5.41 0.96
N LEU A 153 2.16 -6.69 1.26
CA LEU A 153 3.05 -7.51 2.07
C LEU A 153 4.39 -7.76 1.35
N GLY A 154 4.37 -7.97 0.03
CA GLY A 154 5.59 -8.02 -0.79
C GLY A 154 6.39 -6.71 -0.71
N PHE A 155 5.72 -5.56 -0.86
CA PHE A 155 6.36 -4.25 -0.70
C PHE A 155 6.90 -4.02 0.71
N ARG A 156 6.18 -4.45 1.75
CA ARG A 156 6.67 -4.38 3.13
C ARG A 156 7.98 -5.15 3.28
N SER A 157 8.06 -6.36 2.71
CA SER A 157 9.29 -7.16 2.72
C SER A 157 10.43 -6.53 1.93
N LEU A 158 10.13 -5.87 0.80
CA LEU A 158 11.08 -5.13 -0.02
C LEU A 158 11.63 -3.89 0.70
N TYR A 159 10.77 -3.08 1.31
CA TYR A 159 11.19 -1.88 2.04
C TYR A 159 11.92 -2.23 3.33
N ASN A 160 11.64 -3.37 3.96
CA ASN A 160 12.36 -3.81 5.15
C ASN A 160 13.78 -4.34 4.87
N GLN A 161 14.21 -4.45 3.61
CA GLN A 161 15.60 -4.81 3.27
C GLN A 161 16.57 -3.70 3.71
N PRO A 162 17.79 -4.04 4.16
CA PRO A 162 18.76 -3.06 4.64
C PRO A 162 19.12 -2.01 3.58
N GLU A 163 19.17 -2.39 2.30
CA GLU A 163 19.43 -1.49 1.17
C GLU A 163 18.30 -0.45 1.01
N SER A 164 17.04 -0.88 1.13
CA SER A 164 15.88 0.00 1.06
C SER A 164 15.81 0.96 2.25
N ARG A 165 16.14 0.49 3.45
CA ARG A 165 16.21 1.32 4.66
C ARG A 165 17.34 2.35 4.58
N ALA A 166 18.48 1.96 4.04
CA ALA A 166 19.61 2.87 3.79
C ALA A 166 19.26 3.91 2.72
N LEU A 167 18.59 3.52 1.63
CA LEU A 167 18.13 4.43 0.58
C LEU A 167 17.15 5.49 1.11
N LEU A 168 16.25 5.08 2.00
CA LEU A 168 15.26 5.98 2.61
C LEU A 168 15.81 6.74 3.82
N GLU A 169 17.09 6.57 4.15
CA GLU A 169 17.77 7.24 5.27
C GLU A 169 16.95 7.16 6.57
N GLU A 170 16.51 5.94 6.94
CA GLU A 170 15.55 5.74 8.03
C GLU A 170 15.87 6.57 9.28
N VAL A 171 15.02 7.58 9.53
CA VAL A 171 15.19 8.49 10.67
C VAL A 171 14.67 7.89 11.99
N SER A 172 13.63 7.03 11.92
CA SER A 172 13.03 6.39 13.09
C SER A 172 12.26 5.13 12.69
N PRO A 173 12.44 4.00 13.41
CA PRO A 173 11.73 2.76 13.14
C PRO A 173 10.22 2.87 13.36
N LEU A 174 9.78 3.74 14.27
CA LEU A 174 8.36 3.93 14.57
C LEU A 174 7.61 4.72 13.49
N ASN A 175 8.34 5.56 12.72
CA ASN A 175 7.79 6.42 11.68
C ASN A 175 8.23 6.00 10.27
N TYR A 176 8.90 4.85 10.13
CA TYR A 176 9.44 4.39 8.86
C TYR A 176 8.33 4.20 7.81
N TRP A 177 7.16 3.70 8.21
CA TRP A 177 6.00 3.52 7.33
C TRP A 177 5.50 4.84 6.70
N ARG A 178 5.62 5.99 7.40
CA ARG A 178 5.28 7.31 6.83
C ARG A 178 6.30 7.75 5.80
N GLN A 179 7.58 7.49 6.04
CA GLN A 179 8.65 7.76 5.06
C GLN A 179 8.45 6.92 3.80
N VAL A 180 8.08 5.64 3.95
CA VAL A 180 7.73 4.77 2.82
C VAL A 180 6.55 5.35 2.04
N ASN A 181 5.43 5.67 2.70
CA ASN A 181 4.26 6.24 2.01
C ASN A 181 4.59 7.56 1.30
N ALA A 182 5.33 8.47 1.96
CA ALA A 182 5.73 9.73 1.37
C ALA A 182 6.63 9.52 0.14
N HIS A 183 7.62 8.64 0.23
CA HIS A 183 8.49 8.27 -0.88
C HIS A 183 7.67 7.66 -2.05
N SER A 184 6.81 6.69 -1.75
CA SER A 184 5.93 6.06 -2.75
C SER A 184 5.03 7.07 -3.45
N ALA A 185 4.49 8.05 -2.73
CA ALA A 185 3.65 9.08 -3.33
C ALA A 185 4.46 10.10 -4.15
N GLN A 186 5.66 10.48 -3.70
CA GLN A 186 6.54 11.42 -4.42
C GLN A 186 7.08 10.84 -5.74
N HIS A 187 7.29 9.53 -5.80
CA HIS A 187 7.80 8.83 -6.98
C HIS A 187 6.72 8.10 -7.78
N ASP A 188 5.45 8.46 -7.55
CA ASP A 188 4.28 7.96 -8.28
C ASP A 188 4.20 6.42 -8.36
N LEU A 189 4.24 5.77 -7.18
CA LEU A 189 4.06 4.32 -7.06
C LEU A 189 2.76 3.85 -7.70
N ALA A 190 1.72 4.69 -7.74
CA ALA A 190 0.46 4.37 -8.40
C ALA A 190 0.66 4.14 -9.91
N ALA A 191 1.37 5.04 -10.60
CA ALA A 191 1.69 4.85 -12.02
C ALA A 191 2.59 3.63 -12.26
N VAL A 192 3.58 3.40 -11.38
CA VAL A 192 4.47 2.23 -11.46
C VAL A 192 3.67 0.93 -11.35
N LEU A 193 2.75 0.85 -10.37
CA LEU A 193 1.90 -0.33 -10.19
C LEU A 193 0.92 -0.51 -11.34
N ASP A 194 0.33 0.57 -11.86
CA ASP A 194 -0.58 0.46 -13.02
C ASP A 194 0.10 -0.19 -14.22
N GLU A 195 1.31 0.28 -14.56
CA GLU A 195 2.07 -0.29 -15.67
C GLU A 195 2.54 -1.71 -15.35
N TYR A 196 3.14 -1.91 -14.17
CA TYR A 196 3.73 -3.20 -13.82
C TYR A 196 2.69 -4.31 -13.74
N LEU A 197 1.53 -4.05 -13.12
CA LEU A 197 0.47 -5.06 -13.04
C LEU A 197 -0.16 -5.32 -14.41
N HIS A 198 -0.20 -4.34 -15.30
CA HIS A 198 -0.63 -4.55 -16.68
C HIS A 198 0.33 -5.46 -17.44
N LEU A 199 1.65 -5.25 -17.31
CA LEU A 199 2.66 -6.14 -17.89
C LEU A 199 2.56 -7.57 -17.33
N VAL A 200 2.30 -7.72 -16.03
CA VAL A 200 2.08 -9.03 -15.41
C VAL A 200 0.84 -9.71 -16.02
N LEU A 201 -0.27 -8.97 -16.14
CA LEU A 201 -1.50 -9.46 -16.77
C LEU A 201 -1.24 -9.99 -18.19
N GLU A 202 -0.53 -9.23 -19.03
CA GLU A 202 -0.20 -9.66 -20.40
C GLU A 202 0.73 -10.88 -20.42
N SER A 203 1.77 -10.88 -19.58
CA SER A 203 2.79 -11.94 -19.58
C SER A 203 2.24 -13.29 -19.14
N GLU A 204 1.31 -13.30 -18.19
CA GLU A 204 0.68 -14.50 -17.65
C GLU A 204 -0.64 -14.85 -18.33
N ARG A 205 -1.05 -14.02 -19.30
CA ARG A 205 -2.32 -14.17 -20.04
C ARG A 205 -3.54 -14.22 -19.13
N ALA A 206 -3.51 -13.41 -18.07
CA ALA A 206 -4.51 -13.39 -17.00
C ALA A 206 -5.88 -12.86 -17.47
N GLU A 207 -5.97 -12.30 -18.68
CA GLU A 207 -7.23 -11.93 -19.31
C GLU A 207 -8.16 -13.12 -19.60
N GLN A 208 -7.63 -14.36 -19.58
CA GLN A 208 -8.38 -15.57 -19.92
C GLN A 208 -9.08 -16.24 -18.73
N VAL A 209 -8.78 -15.80 -17.51
CA VAL A 209 -9.43 -16.30 -16.29
C VAL A 209 -10.48 -15.30 -15.81
N ASP A 210 -11.35 -15.74 -14.89
CA ASP A 210 -12.33 -14.87 -14.25
C ASP A 210 -11.65 -13.77 -13.42
N ALA A 211 -12.39 -12.70 -13.11
CA ALA A 211 -11.83 -11.51 -12.49
C ALA A 211 -11.24 -11.76 -11.09
N ALA A 212 -11.80 -12.69 -10.31
CA ALA A 212 -11.30 -13.00 -8.97
C ALA A 212 -9.98 -13.77 -9.06
N GLU A 213 -9.91 -14.77 -9.95
CA GLU A 213 -8.67 -15.52 -10.18
C GLU A 213 -7.60 -14.66 -10.86
N ARG A 214 -7.99 -13.74 -11.75
CA ARG A 214 -7.09 -12.74 -12.37
C ARG A 214 -6.39 -11.90 -11.30
N ALA A 215 -7.14 -11.32 -10.37
CA ALA A 215 -6.59 -10.51 -9.28
C ALA A 215 -5.62 -11.34 -8.41
N ARG A 216 -6.01 -12.57 -8.07
CA ARG A 216 -5.19 -13.49 -7.28
C ARG A 216 -3.87 -13.84 -7.99
N LEU A 217 -3.95 -14.21 -9.26
CA LEU A 217 -2.82 -14.61 -10.08
C LEU A 217 -1.81 -13.46 -10.25
N ILE A 218 -2.30 -12.26 -10.54
CA ILE A 218 -1.43 -11.06 -10.64
C ILE A 218 -0.70 -10.83 -9.31
N ALA A 219 -1.42 -10.85 -8.18
CA ALA A 219 -0.80 -10.63 -6.88
C ALA A 219 0.26 -11.69 -6.51
N MET A 220 0.00 -12.97 -6.81
CA MET A 220 0.98 -14.04 -6.60
C MET A 220 2.26 -13.82 -7.41
N LYS A 221 2.13 -13.32 -8.64
CA LYS A 221 3.26 -13.11 -9.54
C LYS A 221 4.15 -11.95 -9.12
N VAL A 222 3.54 -10.87 -8.62
CA VAL A 222 4.28 -9.76 -8.02
C VAL A 222 5.14 -10.24 -6.85
N VAL A 223 4.56 -11.07 -5.97
CA VAL A 223 5.29 -11.66 -4.84
C VAL A 223 6.39 -12.62 -5.28
N GLU A 224 6.16 -13.43 -6.31
CA GLU A 224 7.17 -14.34 -6.85
C GLU A 224 8.42 -13.58 -7.31
N VAL A 225 8.23 -12.43 -7.96
CA VAL A 225 9.34 -11.58 -8.42
C VAL A 225 10.10 -10.98 -7.24
N GLU A 226 9.41 -10.47 -6.23
CA GLU A 226 10.04 -9.95 -5.02
C GLU A 226 10.87 -11.03 -4.30
N ARG A 227 10.32 -12.25 -4.17
CA ARG A 227 11.02 -13.41 -3.61
C ARG A 227 12.32 -13.69 -4.36
N ARG A 228 12.28 -13.69 -5.69
CA ARG A 228 13.46 -13.92 -6.53
C ARG A 228 14.50 -12.81 -6.39
N CYS A 229 14.08 -11.56 -6.26
CA CYS A 229 14.96 -10.43 -5.99
C CYS A 229 15.67 -10.59 -4.62
N ARG A 230 14.93 -11.01 -3.59
CA ARG A 230 15.47 -11.24 -2.25
C ARG A 230 16.49 -12.38 -2.20
N GLU A 231 16.17 -13.53 -2.82
CA GLU A 231 17.10 -14.66 -2.93
C GLU A 231 18.41 -14.30 -3.65
N ARG A 232 18.32 -13.37 -4.62
CA ARG A 232 19.50 -12.88 -5.33
C ARG A 232 20.31 -11.93 -4.45
N ALA A 233 19.66 -11.07 -3.67
CA ALA A 233 20.34 -10.16 -2.75
C ALA A 233 21.06 -10.92 -1.61
N SER A 234 20.42 -11.91 -1.00
CA SER A 234 21.05 -12.73 0.06
C SER A 234 22.31 -13.43 -0.42
N ARG A 235 22.29 -13.99 -1.65
CA ARG A 235 23.47 -14.59 -2.28
C ARG A 235 24.63 -13.61 -2.51
N VAL A 236 24.33 -12.35 -2.80
CA VAL A 236 25.36 -11.31 -2.98
C VAL A 236 25.98 -10.95 -1.62
N SER A 237 25.16 -10.85 -0.57
CA SER A 237 25.60 -10.57 0.81
C SER A 237 26.48 -11.68 1.37
N ASP A 238 26.11 -12.96 1.15
CA ASP A 238 26.93 -14.11 1.55
C ASP A 238 28.28 -14.15 0.79
N PHE A 239 28.28 -13.75 -0.48
CA PHE A 239 29.49 -13.66 -1.30
C PHE A 239 30.43 -12.52 -0.83
N ALA A 240 29.87 -11.42 -0.32
CA ALA A 240 30.64 -10.31 0.21
C ALA A 240 31.31 -10.65 1.57
N GLN A 241 30.65 -11.45 2.41
CA GLN A 241 31.17 -11.86 3.73
C GLN A 241 32.23 -12.98 3.67
N THR A 242 32.31 -13.72 2.57
CA THR A 242 33.23 -14.87 2.41
C THR A 242 34.60 -14.52 1.80
N ARG A 243 34.87 -13.24 1.50
CA ARG A 243 36.22 -12.81 1.09
C ARG A 243 37.11 -12.57 2.32
N PRO A 244 38.18 -13.35 2.54
CA PRO A 244 39.20 -12.97 3.50
C PRO A 244 39.84 -11.66 3.05
N LEU A 245 39.96 -10.70 3.97
CA LEU A 245 40.76 -9.49 3.75
C LEU A 245 42.19 -9.93 3.38
N PRO A 246 42.80 -9.36 2.33
CA PRO A 246 44.20 -9.67 2.03
C PRO A 246 45.05 -9.21 3.22
N ASP A 247 45.87 -10.12 3.75
CA ASP A 247 46.83 -9.81 4.80
C ASP A 247 47.71 -8.64 4.35
N CYS A 248 47.48 -7.46 4.92
CA CYS A 248 48.39 -6.34 4.81
C CYS A 248 49.65 -6.69 5.61
N GLN A 249 50.62 -7.33 4.95
CA GLN A 249 51.98 -7.44 5.48
C GLN A 249 52.62 -6.04 5.46
N LEU A 250 52.97 -5.57 6.66
CA LEU A 250 53.73 -4.35 6.95
C LEU A 250 55.19 -4.46 6.49
#